data_AF-A0A7V2ZHR9-F1
#
_entry.id   AF-A0A7V2ZHR9-F1
#
_cell.length_a   1.000
_cell.length_b   1.000
_cell.length_c   1.000
_cell.angle_alpha   90.00
_cell.angle_beta   90.00
_cell.angle_gamma   90.00
#
_symmetry.space_group_name_H-M   'P 1'
#
loop_
_entity.id
_entity.type
_entity.pdbx_description
1 polymer ?
#
loop_
_entity_poly.entity_id
_entity_poly.type
_entity_poly.pdbx_seq_one_letter_code
_entity_poly.pdbx_strand_id
1 'polypeptide(L)'
;GKYKHEVYGYAELKIVDNKLELSLEHHSKLKGKLDYIGNNRFLCTYSDPTYGIKVFPFEIENGKVKSFDLYVDDFIDYQPYRFVKE
;
A
#
# COMPACT_ATOMS: atom_id res chain seq x y z
N GLY A 1 -1.33 3.13 -10.59
CA GLY A 1 -0.15 2.32 -10.92
C GLY A 1 -0.36 0.93 -10.37
N LYS A 2 -0.01 -0.09 -11.15
CA LYS A 2 -0.10 -1.50 -10.76
C LYS A 2 1.25 -1.97 -10.22
N TYR A 3 1.21 -2.76 -9.17
CA TYR A 3 2.38 -3.31 -8.49
C TYR A 3 2.13 -4.78 -8.21
N LYS A 4 3.19 -5.58 -8.17
CA LYS A 4 3.13 -7.01 -7.98
C LYS A 4 3.97 -7.44 -6.78
N HIS A 5 3.43 -8.38 -6.02
CA HIS A 5 4.18 -9.22 -5.12
C HIS A 5 4.15 -10.64 -5.68
N GLU A 6 5.27 -11.37 -5.67
CA GLU A 6 5.39 -12.67 -6.35
C GLU A 6 4.32 -13.68 -5.91
N VAL A 7 4.06 -13.75 -4.60
CA VAL A 7 3.09 -14.68 -4.01
C VAL A 7 1.71 -14.05 -3.78
N TYR A 8 1.65 -12.85 -3.20
CA TYR A 8 0.37 -12.21 -2.81
C TYR A 8 -0.46 -11.71 -4.01
N GLY A 9 0.15 -11.51 -5.18
CA GLY A 9 -0.54 -11.03 -6.37
C GLY A 9 -0.43 -9.51 -6.55
N TYR A 10 -1.47 -8.89 -7.12
CA TYR A 10 -1.42 -7.48 -7.52
C TYR A 10 -1.96 -6.51 -6.45
N ALA A 11 -1.32 -5.35 -6.39
CA ALA A 11 -1.81 -4.16 -5.72
C ALA A 11 -1.97 -3.02 -6.74
N GLU A 12 -2.98 -2.20 -6.56
CA GLU A 12 -3.23 -1.04 -7.39
C GLU A 12 -3.32 0.23 -6.54
N LEU A 13 -2.58 1.26 -6.93
CA LEU A 13 -2.64 2.60 -6.37
C LEU A 13 -3.31 3.55 -7.37
N LYS A 14 -4.44 4.14 -7.00
CA LYS A 14 -5.20 5.08 -7.84
C LYS A 14 -5.41 6.40 -7.11
N ILE A 15 -5.46 7.51 -7.85
CA ILE A 15 -5.88 8.78 -7.28
C ILE A 15 -7.41 8.84 -7.40
N VAL A 16 -8.09 8.99 -6.26
CA VAL A 16 -9.54 9.16 -6.13
C VAL A 16 -9.76 10.38 -5.25
N ASP A 17 -10.49 11.38 -5.76
CA ASP A 17 -10.77 12.63 -5.03
C ASP A 17 -9.52 13.30 -4.42
N ASN A 18 -8.44 13.39 -5.21
CA ASN A 18 -7.13 13.91 -4.81
C ASN A 18 -6.45 13.15 -3.66
N LYS A 19 -6.92 11.95 -3.31
CA LYS A 19 -6.27 11.05 -2.36
C LYS A 19 -5.78 9.79 -3.05
N LEU A 20 -4.71 9.20 -2.51
CA LEU A 20 -4.18 7.94 -3.02
C LEU A 20 -4.95 6.79 -2.35
N GLU A 21 -5.56 5.92 -3.16
CA GLU A 21 -6.29 4.74 -2.72
C GLU A 21 -5.55 3.47 -3.17
N LEU A 22 -5.36 2.56 -2.23
CA LEU A 22 -4.85 1.20 -2.41
C LEU A 22 -6.01 0.21 -2.55
N SER A 23 -5.91 -0.67 -3.54
CA SER A 23 -6.73 -1.86 -3.69
C SER A 23 -5.85 -3.10 -3.85
N LEU A 24 -6.26 -4.22 -3.26
CA LEU A 24 -5.52 -5.49 -3.30
C LEU A 24 -6.34 -6.54 -4.05
N GLU A 25 -5.69 -7.32 -4.91
CA GLU A 25 -6.36 -8.30 -5.77
C GLU A 25 -7.22 -9.30 -4.99
N HIS A 26 -6.64 -9.94 -3.98
CA HIS A 26 -7.35 -10.93 -3.15
C HIS A 26 -8.22 -10.31 -2.06
N HIS A 27 -8.13 -8.99 -1.86
CA HIS A 27 -8.92 -8.25 -0.87
C HIS A 27 -9.58 -7.02 -1.53
N SER A 28 -10.30 -7.22 -2.63
CA SER A 28 -10.85 -6.12 -3.45
C SER A 28 -11.86 -5.22 -2.73
N LYS A 29 -12.50 -5.73 -1.67
CA LYS A 29 -13.39 -4.97 -0.78
C LYS A 29 -12.63 -4.12 0.24
N LEU A 30 -11.37 -4.46 0.53
CA LEU A 30 -10.50 -3.71 1.42
C LEU A 30 -9.87 -2.55 0.65
N LYS A 31 -10.07 -1.33 1.14
CA LYS A 31 -9.47 -0.12 0.58
C LYS A 31 -8.51 0.49 1.58
N GLY A 32 -7.34 0.93 1.12
CA GLY A 32 -6.40 1.69 1.94
C GLY A 32 -6.32 3.13 1.48
N LYS A 33 -6.66 4.10 2.33
CA LYS A 33 -6.46 5.52 2.04
C LYS A 33 -5.04 5.90 2.48
N LEU A 34 -4.25 6.44 1.55
CA LEU A 34 -2.85 6.78 1.75
C LEU A 34 -2.68 8.30 1.77
N ASP A 35 -2.37 8.84 2.94
CA ASP A 35 -2.04 10.25 3.11
C ASP A 35 -0.50 10.41 3.21
N TYR A 36 0.08 11.34 2.45
CA TYR A 36 1.53 11.55 2.44
C TYR A 36 1.99 12.21 3.74
N ILE A 37 2.98 11.61 4.41
CA ILE A 37 3.50 12.09 5.70
C ILE A 37 4.98 12.50 5.64
N GLY A 38 5.53 12.68 4.44
CA GLY A 38 6.92 13.07 4.24
C GLY A 38 7.91 11.90 4.16
N ASN A 39 9.11 12.18 3.65
CA ASN A 39 10.21 11.22 3.50
C ASN A 39 9.83 9.94 2.75
N ASN A 40 9.08 10.08 1.65
CA ASN A 40 8.59 8.95 0.85
C ASN A 40 7.76 7.95 1.66
N ARG A 41 7.03 8.41 2.68
CA ARG A 41 6.14 7.58 3.49
C ARG A 41 4.70 8.03 3.37
N PHE A 42 3.81 7.07 3.45
CA PHE A 42 2.37 7.29 3.43
C PHE A 42 1.73 6.62 4.65
N LEU A 43 0.82 7.32 5.32
CA LEU A 43 -0.03 6.75 6.34
C LEU A 43 -1.22 6.09 5.65
N CYS A 44 -1.30 4.76 5.72
CA CYS A 44 -2.42 3.98 5.25
C CYS A 44 -3.46 3.85 6.36
N THR A 45 -4.69 4.28 6.06
CA THR A 45 -5.88 3.98 6.87
C THR A 45 -6.75 3.01 6.08
N TYR A 46 -6.87 1.79 6.58
CA TYR A 46 -7.72 0.78 5.95
C TYR A 46 -9.21 1.04 6.20
N SER A 47 -10.05 0.65 5.24
CA SER A 47 -11.51 0.75 5.34
C SER A 47 -12.08 -0.20 6.39
N ASP A 48 -11.42 -1.33 6.59
CA ASP A 48 -11.68 -2.26 7.69
C ASP A 48 -10.68 -1.95 8.83
N PRO A 49 -11.15 -1.53 10.02
CA PRO A 49 -10.28 -1.14 11.12
C PRO A 49 -9.44 -2.29 11.69
N THR A 50 -9.79 -3.55 11.41
CA THR A 50 -9.00 -4.71 11.87
C THR A 50 -7.62 -4.77 11.22
N TYR A 51 -7.45 -4.18 10.04
CA TYR A 51 -6.16 -4.06 9.35
C TYR A 51 -5.31 -2.88 9.86
N GLY A 52 -5.89 -2.04 10.73
CA GLY A 52 -5.18 -0.99 11.45
C GLY A 52 -4.87 0.26 10.63
N ILE A 53 -3.97 1.08 11.19
CA ILE A 53 -3.40 2.26 10.54
C ILE A 53 -1.89 2.06 10.51
N LYS A 54 -1.29 2.05 9.32
CA LYS A 54 0.10 1.63 9.13
C LYS A 54 0.86 2.57 8.20
N VAL A 55 2.16 2.72 8.43
CA VAL A 55 3.02 3.58 7.61
C VAL A 55 3.69 2.74 6.53
N PHE A 56 3.49 3.12 5.27
CA PHE A 56 4.11 2.44 4.12
C PHE A 56 5.29 3.27 3.63
N PRO A 57 6.52 2.73 3.66
CA PRO A 57 7.65 3.31 2.99
C PRO A 57 7.58 3.03 1.48
N PHE A 58 7.88 4.04 0.68
CA PHE A 58 7.98 3.95 -0.77
C PHE A 58 9.44 4.10 -1.17
N GLU A 59 9.91 3.21 -2.04
CA GLU A 59 11.20 3.37 -2.69
C GLU A 59 11.03 4.14 -3.99
N ILE A 60 11.78 5.23 -4.12
CA ILE A 60 11.82 6.05 -5.33
C ILE A 60 13.19 5.89 -5.97
N GLU A 61 13.19 5.53 -7.24
CA GLU A 61 14.40 5.42 -8.07
C GLU A 61 14.20 6.27 -9.32
N ASN A 62 15.16 7.14 -9.64
CA ASN A 62 15.09 8.04 -10.80
C ASN A 62 13.79 8.90 -10.85
N GLY A 63 13.33 9.37 -9.70
CA GLY A 63 12.13 10.20 -9.58
C GLY A 63 10.80 9.46 -9.77
N LYS A 64 10.82 8.12 -9.86
CA LYS A 64 9.62 7.29 -10.00
C LYS A 64 9.53 6.30 -8.84
N VAL A 65 8.30 6.03 -8.38
CA VAL A 65 8.07 4.95 -7.42
C VAL A 65 8.46 3.62 -8.06
N LYS A 66 9.38 2.90 -7.42
CA LYS A 66 9.86 1.58 -7.79
C LYS A 66 9.14 0.49 -7.01
N SER A 67 8.92 0.69 -5.72
CA SER A 67 8.21 -0.25 -4.86
C SER A 67 7.66 0.43 -3.61
N PHE A 68 6.83 -0.28 -2.87
CA PHE A 68 6.45 0.08 -1.51
C PHE A 68 6.28 -1.17 -0.66
N ASP A 69 6.44 -1.02 0.65
CA ASP A 69 6.19 -2.09 1.60
C ASP A 69 4.82 -1.88 2.25
N LEU A 70 3.96 -2.88 2.11
CA LEU A 70 2.63 -2.93 2.69
C LEU A 70 2.71 -3.59 4.07
N TYR A 71 2.08 -2.96 5.05
CA TYR A 71 1.94 -3.48 6.41
C TYR A 71 0.48 -3.55 6.78
N VAL A 72 0.09 -4.60 7.50
CA VAL A 72 -1.22 -4.71 8.14
C VAL A 72 -1.03 -4.72 9.65
N ASP A 73 -2.13 -4.80 10.40
CA ASP A 73 -2.07 -5.03 11.84
C ASP A 73 -1.32 -6.33 12.17
N ASP A 74 -0.52 -6.30 13.24
CA ASP A 74 0.39 -7.40 13.59
C ASP A 74 -0.40 -8.64 14.05
N PHE A 75 -1.66 -8.47 14.47
CA PHE A 75 -2.58 -9.57 14.74
C PHE A 75 -3.02 -10.32 13.47
N ILE A 76 -2.93 -9.68 12.30
CA ILE A 76 -3.22 -10.31 11.00
C ILE A 76 -1.94 -10.90 10.42
N ASP A 77 -0.90 -10.08 10.29
CA ASP A 77 0.41 -10.50 9.80
C ASP A 77 1.49 -9.52 10.26
N TYR A 78 2.62 -10.05 10.71
CA TYR A 78 3.76 -9.24 11.15
C TYR A 78 4.73 -8.92 10.01
N GLN A 79 4.72 -9.68 8.91
CA GLN A 79 5.67 -9.50 7.82
C GLN A 79 5.18 -8.46 6.81
N PRO A 80 6.06 -7.55 6.35
CA PRO A 80 5.72 -6.66 5.26
C PRO A 80 5.65 -7.40 3.93
N TYR A 81 4.71 -6.98 3.10
CA TYR A 81 4.60 -7.40 1.70
C TYR A 81 5.19 -6.32 0.80
N ARG A 82 6.31 -6.64 0.13
CA ARG A 82 6.95 -5.71 -0.80
C ARG A 82 6.35 -5.80 -2.19
N PHE A 83 5.70 -4.72 -2.62
CA PHE A 83 5.10 -4.61 -3.95
C PHE A 83 6.02 -3.83 -4.88
N VAL A 84 6.45 -4.46 -5.97
CA VAL A 84 7.32 -3.86 -6.99
C VAL A 84 6.48 -3.41 -8.18
N LYS A 85 6.82 -2.27 -8.76
CA LYS A 85 6.09 -1.72 -9.90
C LYS A 85 6.16 -2.67 -11.11
N GLU A 86 5.00 -2.89 -11.73
CA GLU A 86 4.88 -3.62 -13.01
C GLU A 86 5.19 -2.70 -14.19
#